data_AF-A0A443K0Y3-F1
#
_entry.id   AF-A0A443K0Y3-F1
#
_cell.length_a   1.000
_cell.length_b   1.000
_cell.length_c   1.000
_cell.angle_alpha   90.00
_cell.angle_beta   90.00
_cell.angle_gamma   90.00
#
_symmetry.space_group_name_H-M   'P 1'
#
loop_
_entity.id
_entity.type
_entity.pdbx_description
1 polymer ?
#
loop_
_entity_poly.entity_id
_entity_poly.type
_entity_poly.pdbx_seq_one_letter_code
_entity_poly.pdbx_strand_id
1 'polypeptide(L)'
;MGYIVKTPEPRHVVVHAMPADLKNTTGADEKARHAYRKALAEPKNTGRLLTEHEIDEVYSTLYTGSPWLAPLVDWLWKKHRATLRDPEQAFCLPPVLVIGTPGCGKTHLFMELMGALEMPSVRMDMSGTLEPWPISGGAWG
;
A
#
# COMPACT_ATOMS: atom_id res chain seq x y z
N MET A 1 -16.01 9.22 -24.28
CA MET A 1 -16.89 8.06 -24.62
C MET A 1 -16.41 6.89 -23.78
N GLY A 2 -17.33 6.27 -23.04
CA GLY A 2 -17.04 5.53 -21.78
C GLY A 2 -16.10 4.33 -21.87
N TYR A 3 -15.50 4.00 -20.72
CA TYR A 3 -14.62 2.86 -20.52
C TYR A 3 -15.40 1.70 -19.91
N ILE A 4 -15.15 0.48 -20.40
CA ILE A 4 -15.70 -0.76 -19.82
C ILE A 4 -14.62 -1.35 -18.92
N VAL A 5 -14.86 -1.38 -17.62
CA VAL A 5 -14.06 -2.14 -16.66
C VAL A 5 -14.42 -3.61 -16.83
N LYS A 6 -13.48 -4.43 -17.32
CA LYS A 6 -13.58 -5.89 -17.20
C LYS A 6 -12.72 -6.30 -16.03
N THR A 7 -13.34 -6.81 -14.98
CA THR A 7 -12.68 -7.38 -13.81
C THR A 7 -12.22 -8.80 -14.15
N PRO A 8 -10.93 -9.07 -14.40
CA PRO A 8 -10.43 -10.42 -14.60
C PRO A 8 -9.90 -10.91 -13.24
N GLU A 9 -10.73 -11.67 -12.54
CA GLU A 9 -10.50 -12.14 -11.16
C GLU A 9 -10.32 -11.01 -10.11
N PRO A 10 -10.80 -11.20 -8.87
CA PRO A 10 -10.95 -10.11 -7.90
C PRO A 10 -9.64 -9.50 -7.35
N ARG A 11 -8.46 -9.80 -7.94
CA ARG A 11 -7.15 -9.56 -7.31
C ARG A 11 -6.10 -8.90 -8.21
N HIS A 12 -6.48 -8.42 -9.38
CA HIS A 12 -5.56 -7.72 -10.28
C HIS A 12 -6.12 -6.36 -10.67
N VAL A 13 -5.35 -5.31 -10.38
CA VAL A 13 -5.62 -3.97 -10.93
C VAL A 13 -5.12 -3.96 -12.36
N VAL A 14 -6.04 -3.89 -13.34
CA VAL A 14 -5.70 -3.72 -14.75
C VAL A 14 -5.61 -2.23 -15.06
N VAL A 15 -4.39 -1.74 -15.29
CA VAL A 15 -4.16 -0.35 -15.70
C VAL A 15 -4.28 -0.25 -17.22
N HIS A 16 -5.34 0.40 -17.71
CA HIS A 16 -5.46 0.72 -19.13
C HIS A 16 -4.67 1.99 -19.45
N ALA A 17 -3.55 1.85 -20.18
CA ALA A 17 -2.72 2.96 -20.60
C ALA A 17 -3.36 3.69 -21.79
N MET A 18 -3.56 5.01 -21.67
CA MET A 18 -3.82 5.86 -22.83
C MET A 18 -2.49 6.05 -23.59
N PRO A 19 -2.45 5.84 -24.92
CA PRO A 19 -1.25 6.14 -25.69
C PRO A 19 -0.99 7.64 -25.59
N ALA A 20 0.13 8.03 -25.00
CA ALA A 20 0.53 9.43 -24.93
C ALA A 20 0.89 9.92 -26.34
N ASP A 21 0.17 10.92 -26.86
CA ASP A 21 0.65 11.70 -28.01
C ASP A 21 1.84 12.54 -27.51
N LEU A 22 3.04 12.02 -27.73
CA LEU A 22 4.33 12.53 -27.27
C LEU A 22 4.82 13.64 -28.18
N LYS A 23 4.11 14.76 -28.21
CA LYS A 23 4.61 15.99 -28.85
C LYS A 23 5.34 16.81 -27.78
N ASN A 24 6.67 16.76 -27.84
CA ASN A 24 7.66 17.36 -26.93
C ASN A 24 8.05 16.53 -25.70
N THR A 25 8.83 15.47 -25.92
CA THR A 25 9.64 14.91 -24.84
C THR A 25 11.00 14.50 -25.40
N THR A 26 12.09 15.02 -24.82
CA THR A 26 13.47 14.68 -25.20
C THR A 26 13.66 13.16 -25.07
N GLY A 27 14.29 12.50 -26.05
CA GLY A 27 14.25 11.03 -26.20
C GLY A 27 14.72 10.17 -25.01
N ALA A 28 15.49 10.73 -24.08
CA ALA A 28 15.88 10.06 -22.84
C ALA A 28 14.72 9.94 -21.82
N ASP A 29 13.90 11.00 -21.70
CA ASP A 29 12.73 11.04 -20.81
C ASP A 29 11.59 10.16 -21.35
N GLU A 30 11.45 10.07 -22.67
CA GLU A 30 10.48 9.17 -23.30
C GLU A 30 10.78 7.69 -23.07
N LYS A 31 12.07 7.31 -23.14
CA LYS A 31 12.50 5.93 -22.85
C LYS A 31 12.25 5.56 -21.37
N ALA A 32 12.52 6.47 -20.44
CA ALA A 32 12.24 6.27 -19.01
C ALA A 32 10.73 6.12 -18.75
N ARG A 33 9.90 6.99 -19.35
CA ARG A 33 8.43 6.90 -19.25
C ARG A 33 7.90 5.60 -19.86
N HIS A 34 8.45 5.14 -20.97
CA HIS A 34 8.06 3.85 -21.57
C HIS A 34 8.39 2.67 -20.66
N ALA A 35 9.57 2.68 -20.03
CA ALA A 35 9.95 1.66 -19.05
C ALA A 35 9.00 1.66 -17.84
N TYR A 36 8.63 2.82 -17.30
CA TYR A 36 7.67 2.92 -16.21
C TYR A 36 6.27 2.46 -16.60
N ARG A 37 5.79 2.81 -17.80
CA ARG A 37 4.49 2.32 -18.29
C ARG A 37 4.47 0.80 -18.36
N LYS A 38 5.55 0.19 -18.83
CA LYS A 38 5.66 -1.27 -18.88
C LYS A 38 5.61 -1.87 -17.47
N ALA A 39 6.38 -1.31 -16.53
CA ALA A 39 6.40 -1.77 -15.14
C ALA A 39 5.06 -1.56 -14.41
N LEU A 40 4.31 -0.49 -14.71
CA LEU A 40 3.01 -0.17 -14.11
C LEU A 40 1.85 -0.95 -14.73
N ALA A 41 2.00 -1.41 -15.96
CA ALA A 41 1.02 -2.29 -16.62
C ALA A 41 1.06 -3.73 -16.05
N GLU A 42 2.12 -4.10 -15.34
CA GLU A 42 2.20 -5.38 -14.64
C GLU A 42 1.24 -5.38 -13.44
N PRO A 43 0.44 -6.44 -13.26
CA PRO A 43 -0.43 -6.59 -12.10
C PRO A 43 0.37 -6.47 -10.81
N LYS A 44 -0.10 -5.64 -9.87
CA LYS A 44 0.53 -5.46 -8.56
C LYS A 44 -0.21 -6.26 -7.51
N ASN A 45 0.55 -6.85 -6.59
CA ASN A 45 -0.01 -7.53 -5.44
C ASN A 45 -0.66 -6.52 -4.51
N THR A 46 -1.97 -6.64 -4.32
CA THR A 46 -2.76 -5.79 -3.41
C THR A 46 -2.92 -6.40 -2.02
N GLY A 47 -2.16 -7.44 -1.71
CA GLY A 47 -2.22 -8.20 -0.46
C GLY A 47 -3.28 -9.30 -0.46
N ARG A 48 -3.35 -10.00 0.67
CA ARG A 48 -4.32 -11.08 0.87
C ARG A 48 -5.63 -10.56 1.48
N LEU A 49 -6.78 -10.84 0.87
CA LEU A 49 -8.08 -10.76 1.57
C LEU A 49 -8.09 -11.80 2.69
N LEU A 50 -8.13 -11.32 3.93
CA LEU A 50 -8.20 -12.14 5.13
C LEU A 50 -9.66 -12.39 5.52
N THR A 51 -9.95 -13.57 6.02
CA THR A 51 -11.19 -13.84 6.76
C THR A 51 -11.14 -13.18 8.13
N GLU A 52 -12.30 -13.06 8.79
CA GLU A 52 -12.38 -12.49 10.14
C GLU A 52 -11.48 -13.22 11.14
N HIS A 53 -11.40 -14.55 11.06
CA HIS A 53 -10.54 -15.34 11.93
C HIS A 53 -9.04 -15.07 11.68
N GLU A 54 -8.64 -15.01 10.41
CA GLU A 54 -7.24 -14.73 10.05
C GLU A 54 -6.82 -13.31 10.46
N ILE A 55 -7.74 -12.34 10.39
CA ILE A 55 -7.51 -11.01 10.96
C ILE A 55 -7.23 -11.13 12.45
N ASP A 56 -8.08 -11.83 13.20
CA ASP A 56 -7.90 -11.99 14.65
C ASP A 56 -6.55 -12.66 15.00
N GLU A 57 -6.13 -13.67 14.22
CA GLU A 57 -4.82 -14.33 14.40
C GLU A 57 -3.63 -13.38 14.13
N VAL A 58 -3.69 -12.59 13.06
CA VAL A 58 -2.67 -11.60 12.72
C VAL A 58 -2.52 -10.57 13.85
N TYR A 59 -3.63 -10.00 14.31
CA TYR A 59 -3.58 -8.98 15.36
C TYR A 59 -3.25 -9.55 16.75
N SER A 60 -3.62 -10.79 17.04
CA SER A 60 -3.19 -11.50 18.25
C SER A 60 -1.66 -11.70 18.28
N THR A 61 -1.08 -12.06 17.14
CA THR A 61 0.38 -12.19 16.98
C THR A 61 1.07 -10.84 17.17
N LEU A 62 0.56 -9.78 16.53
CA LEU A 62 1.09 -8.42 16.67
C LEU A 62 0.99 -7.89 18.11
N TYR A 63 -0.11 -8.20 18.81
CA TYR A 63 -0.29 -7.85 20.21
C TYR A 63 0.77 -8.53 21.09
N THR A 64 1.07 -9.80 20.83
CA THR A 64 2.08 -10.57 21.58
C THR A 64 3.49 -10.04 21.32
N GLY A 65 3.80 -9.63 20.09
CA GLY A 65 5.09 -9.05 19.73
C GLY A 65 5.30 -7.62 20.22
N SER A 66 4.22 -6.84 20.37
CA SER A 66 4.27 -5.43 20.74
C SER A 66 3.18 -5.03 21.77
N PRO A 67 3.14 -5.63 22.98
CA PRO A 67 2.08 -5.38 23.96
C PRO A 67 2.05 -3.93 24.45
N TRP A 68 3.19 -3.22 24.43
CA TRP A 68 3.26 -1.79 24.78
C TRP A 68 2.61 -0.87 23.74
N LEU A 69 2.26 -1.38 22.55
CA LEU A 69 1.49 -0.70 21.51
C LEU A 69 0.03 -1.21 21.45
N ALA A 70 -0.44 -1.91 22.47
CA ALA A 70 -1.79 -2.47 22.56
C ALA A 70 -2.91 -1.52 22.08
N PRO A 71 -2.96 -0.23 22.48
CA PRO A 71 -4.01 0.68 22.01
C PRO A 71 -4.01 0.91 20.49
N LEU A 72 -2.81 0.94 19.88
CA LEU A 72 -2.66 1.08 18.43
C LEU A 72 -3.07 -0.21 17.71
N VAL A 73 -2.64 -1.36 18.23
CA VAL A 73 -3.00 -2.68 17.66
C VAL A 73 -4.51 -2.88 17.69
N ASP A 74 -5.18 -2.57 18.81
CA ASP A 74 -6.64 -2.65 18.95
C ASP A 74 -7.37 -1.71 17.97
N TRP A 75 -6.86 -0.49 17.78
CA TRP A 75 -7.42 0.44 16.80
C TRP A 75 -7.29 -0.08 15.36
N LEU A 76 -6.10 -0.59 14.99
CA LEU A 76 -5.84 -1.16 13.66
C LEU A 76 -6.75 -2.37 13.39
N TRP A 77 -6.88 -3.26 14.37
CA TRP A 77 -7.74 -4.43 14.32
C TRP A 77 -9.21 -4.06 14.04
N LYS A 78 -9.75 -3.11 14.82
CA LYS A 78 -11.13 -2.63 14.64
C LYS A 78 -11.36 -2.03 13.26
N LYS A 79 -10.37 -1.30 12.72
CA LYS A 79 -10.46 -0.72 11.37
C LYS A 79 -10.39 -1.79 10.29
N HIS A 80 -9.51 -2.77 10.42
CA HIS A 80 -9.42 -3.88 9.48
C HIS A 80 -10.70 -4.74 9.50
N ARG A 81 -11.26 -5.07 10.66
CA ARG A 81 -12.57 -5.77 10.72
C ARG A 81 -13.70 -4.96 10.11
N ALA A 82 -13.66 -3.63 10.18
CA ALA A 82 -14.67 -2.79 9.55
C ALA A 82 -14.65 -2.86 8.01
N THR A 83 -13.48 -3.08 7.39
CA THR A 83 -13.39 -3.20 5.91
C THR A 83 -14.01 -4.50 5.41
N LEU A 84 -14.07 -5.56 6.22
CA LEU A 84 -14.76 -6.81 5.85
C LEU A 84 -16.27 -6.63 5.64
N ARG A 85 -16.86 -5.55 6.15
CA ARG A 85 -18.29 -5.27 5.99
C ARG A 85 -18.64 -4.68 4.62
N ASP A 86 -17.64 -4.24 3.86
CA ASP A 86 -17.81 -3.70 2.51
C ASP A 86 -17.14 -4.64 1.50
N PRO A 87 -17.91 -5.50 0.79
CA PRO A 87 -17.36 -6.48 -0.13
C PRO A 87 -16.70 -5.87 -1.37
N GLU A 88 -16.90 -4.57 -1.66
CA GLU A 88 -16.19 -3.87 -2.73
C GLU A 88 -14.86 -3.24 -2.27
N GLN A 89 -14.60 -3.17 -0.96
CA GLN A 89 -13.33 -2.68 -0.43
C GLN A 89 -12.27 -3.78 -0.37
N ALA A 90 -11.23 -3.63 -1.18
CA ALA A 90 -9.93 -4.19 -0.84
C ALA A 90 -9.48 -3.68 0.55
N PHE A 91 -8.58 -4.41 1.21
CA PHE A 91 -8.01 -3.98 2.49
C PHE A 91 -7.58 -2.50 2.44
N CYS A 92 -8.18 -1.69 3.31
CA CYS A 92 -7.94 -0.25 3.38
C CYS A 92 -7.85 0.18 4.84
N LEU A 93 -6.62 0.34 5.36
CA LEU A 93 -6.45 1.05 6.61
C LEU A 93 -6.50 2.56 6.35
N PRO A 94 -7.30 3.31 7.12
CA PRO A 94 -7.27 4.76 7.03
C PRO A 94 -5.88 5.28 7.41
N PRO A 95 -5.40 6.38 6.80
CA PRO A 95 -4.14 7.01 7.19
C PRO A 95 -4.11 7.27 8.70
N VAL A 96 -3.00 6.88 9.36
CA VAL A 96 -2.85 6.97 10.81
C VAL A 96 -1.56 7.70 11.17
N LEU A 97 -1.66 8.66 12.10
CA LEU A 97 -0.51 9.33 12.71
C LEU A 97 -0.24 8.71 14.08
N VAL A 98 0.91 8.04 14.21
CA VAL A 98 1.32 7.40 15.46
C VAL A 98 2.33 8.26 16.18
N ILE A 99 1.93 8.83 17.32
CA ILE A 99 2.78 9.66 18.17
C ILE A 99 3.33 8.81 19.31
N GLY A 100 4.65 8.82 19.49
CA GLY A 100 5.31 8.12 20.58
C GLY A 100 6.80 8.41 20.59
N THR A 101 7.48 8.13 21.70
CA THR A 101 8.91 8.35 21.85
C THR A 101 9.72 7.64 20.76
N PRO A 102 10.88 8.19 20.35
CA PRO A 102 11.80 7.48 19.47
C PRO A 102 12.14 6.10 20.05
N GLY A 103 12.19 5.07 19.20
CA GLY A 103 12.50 3.71 19.63
C GLY A 103 11.35 2.91 20.26
N CYS A 104 10.14 3.44 20.41
CA CYS A 104 9.00 2.71 21.00
C CYS A 104 8.39 1.60 20.12
N GLY A 105 9.08 1.18 19.05
CA GLY A 105 8.65 0.06 18.19
C GLY A 105 7.63 0.38 17.09
N LYS A 106 7.25 1.65 16.86
CA LYS A 106 6.24 2.03 15.83
C LYS A 106 6.54 1.42 14.45
N THR A 107 7.75 1.65 13.94
CA THR A 107 8.15 1.18 12.63
C THR A 107 8.19 -0.35 12.58
N HIS A 108 8.66 -0.99 13.65
CA HIS A 108 8.72 -2.45 13.74
C HIS A 108 7.32 -3.06 13.65
N LEU A 109 6.35 -2.55 14.42
CA LEU A 109 4.96 -2.98 14.37
C LEU A 109 4.38 -2.90 12.94
N PHE A 110 4.61 -1.79 12.22
CA PHE A 110 4.12 -1.65 10.85
C PHE A 110 4.82 -2.59 9.88
N MET A 111 6.12 -2.85 10.03
CA MET A 111 6.81 -3.84 9.19
C MET A 111 6.27 -5.25 9.44
N GLU A 112 6.03 -5.63 10.70
CA GLU A 112 5.42 -6.92 11.06
C GLU A 112 4.01 -7.04 10.49
N LEU A 113 3.18 -5.99 10.63
CA LEU A 113 1.83 -5.97 10.06
C LEU A 113 1.87 -6.14 8.54
N MET A 114 2.73 -5.39 7.83
CA MET A 114 2.81 -5.49 6.37
C MET A 114 3.34 -6.86 5.93
N GLY A 115 4.27 -7.45 6.68
CA GLY A 115 4.73 -8.82 6.46
C GLY A 115 3.60 -9.85 6.64
N ALA A 116 2.81 -9.71 7.70
CA ALA A 116 1.68 -10.61 7.97
C ALA A 116 0.55 -10.50 6.93
N LEU A 117 0.37 -9.32 6.32
CA LEU A 117 -0.60 -9.09 5.25
C LEU A 117 -0.08 -9.40 3.85
N GLU A 118 1.20 -9.79 3.73
CA GLU A 118 1.91 -9.98 2.46
C GLU A 118 1.81 -8.73 1.55
N MET A 119 1.78 -7.55 2.17
CA MET A 119 1.61 -6.29 1.47
C MET A 119 2.94 -5.61 1.20
N PRO A 120 3.15 -5.06 -0.01
CA PRO A 120 4.31 -4.23 -0.28
C PRO A 120 4.28 -2.99 0.61
N SER A 121 5.39 -2.71 1.29
CA SER A 121 5.54 -1.55 2.16
C SER A 121 6.81 -0.78 1.84
N VAL A 122 6.75 0.54 1.97
CA VAL A 122 7.93 1.40 1.81
C VAL A 122 8.04 2.31 3.04
N ARG A 123 9.25 2.41 3.58
CA ARG A 123 9.54 3.36 4.65
C ARG A 123 10.06 4.63 4.03
N MET A 124 9.43 5.75 4.37
CA MET A 124 9.89 7.08 3.99
C MET A 124 10.43 7.80 5.22
N ASP A 125 11.65 8.34 5.12
CA ASP A 125 12.24 9.18 6.16
C ASP A 125 12.05 10.65 5.78
N MET A 126 11.28 11.37 6.59
CA MET A 126 10.97 12.78 6.36
C MET A 126 11.99 13.73 7.00
N SER A 127 13.00 13.22 7.72
CA SER A 127 14.01 14.06 8.38
C SER A 127 15.03 14.68 7.41
N GLY A 128 15.22 14.07 6.24
CA GLY A 128 16.22 14.48 5.26
C GLY A 128 15.69 15.35 4.12
N THR A 129 14.40 15.72 4.09
CA THR A 129 13.79 16.25 2.86
C THR A 129 12.76 17.34 3.16
N LEU A 130 13.11 18.58 2.79
CA LEU A 130 12.26 19.77 2.87
C LEU A 130 11.49 20.03 1.56
N GLU A 131 11.73 19.23 0.52
CA GLU A 131 11.07 19.37 -0.77
C GLU A 131 9.75 18.61 -0.80
N PRO A 132 8.71 19.11 -1.52
CA PRO A 132 7.51 18.34 -1.77
C PRO A 132 7.90 17.08 -2.54
N TRP A 133 7.86 15.93 -1.88
CA TRP A 133 8.14 14.65 -2.51
C TRP A 133 7.17 14.43 -3.65
N PRO A 134 7.63 14.37 -4.91
CA PRO A 134 6.74 14.00 -5.98
C PRO A 134 6.33 12.55 -5.74
N ILE A 135 5.05 12.31 -5.44
CA ILE A 135 4.41 11.02 -5.70
C ILE A 135 4.30 10.91 -7.22
N SER A 136 5.45 10.77 -7.86
CA SER A 136 5.58 10.34 -9.24
C SER A 136 5.73 8.82 -9.20
N GLY A 137 5.15 8.11 -10.15
CA GLY A 137 5.33 6.65 -10.28
C GLY A 137 6.74 6.29 -10.76
N GLY A 138 7.78 6.82 -10.11
CA GLY A 138 9.19 6.60 -10.40
C GLY A 138 9.75 5.54 -9.45
N ALA A 139 10.22 4.44 -10.02
CA ALA A 139 10.81 3.32 -9.31
C ALA A 139 12.17 3.70 -8.68
N TRP A 140 12.41 3.13 -7.51
CA TRP A 140 13.73 2.99 -6.92
C TRP A 140 14.57 2.05 -7.81
N GLY A 141 15.88 2.33 -7.88
CA GLY A 141 16.82 1.69 -8.82
C GLY A 141 17.15 0.23 -8.57
#